data_AF-A0A969FYG1-F1
#
_entry.id   AF-A0A969FYG1-F1
#
_cell.length_a   1.000
_cell.length_b   1.000
_cell.length_c   1.000
_cell.angle_alpha   90.00
_cell.angle_beta   90.00
_cell.angle_gamma   90.00
#
_symmetry.space_group_name_H-M   'P 1'
#
loop_
_entity.id
_entity.type
_entity.pdbx_description
1 polymer ?
#
loop_
_entity_poly.entity_id
_entity_poly.type
_entity_poly.pdbx_seq_one_letter_code
_entity_poly.pdbx_strand_id
1 'polypeptide(L)' 'MSRQRFPTTCILIAPKQVVAARNSYGGTGFEQVRLAIADAKKVLS' A
#
# COMPACT_ATOMS: atom_id res chain seq x y z
N MET A 1 16.98 -9.58 -32.28
CA MET A 1 16.03 -8.83 -31.43
C MET A 1 15.27 -9.83 -30.57
N SER A 2 15.78 -10.10 -29.37
CA SER A 2 15.32 -11.21 -28.52
C SER A 2 14.29 -10.68 -27.52
N ARG A 3 13.01 -11.06 -27.68
CA ARG A 3 11.96 -10.72 -26.71
C ARG A 3 12.22 -11.51 -25.42
N GLN A 4 12.78 -10.86 -24.40
CA GLN A 4 12.85 -11.43 -23.06
C GLN A 4 11.42 -11.64 -22.55
N ARG A 5 11.05 -12.90 -22.32
CA ARG A 5 9.82 -13.25 -21.62
C ARG A 5 9.99 -12.84 -20.17
N PHE A 6 9.27 -11.81 -19.74
CA PHE A 6 9.11 -11.50 -18.32
C PHE A 6 8.29 -12.62 -17.67
N PRO A 7 8.70 -13.17 -16.51
CA PRO A 7 7.95 -14.22 -15.83
C PRO A 7 6.60 -13.68 -15.35
N THR A 8 5.51 -14.31 -15.81
CA THR A 8 4.11 -13.94 -15.50
C THR A 8 3.59 -14.58 -14.21
N THR A 9 4.47 -14.92 -13.26
CA THR A 9 4.02 -15.45 -11.97
C THR A 9 3.39 -14.32 -11.17
N CYS A 10 2.07 -14.19 -11.28
CA CYS A 10 1.28 -13.39 -10.34
C CYS A 10 1.47 -14.00 -8.95
N ILE A 11 2.28 -13.35 -8.14
CA ILE A 11 2.51 -13.72 -6.75
C ILE A 11 1.14 -13.69 -6.05
N LEU A 12 0.76 -14.79 -5.42
CA LEU A 12 -0.47 -14.87 -4.64
C LEU A 12 -0.25 -14.15 -3.30
N ILE A 13 -0.43 -12.84 -3.32
CA ILE A 13 -0.34 -11.96 -2.15
C ILE A 13 -1.77 -11.72 -1.66
N ALA A 14 -2.05 -12.03 -0.40
CA ALA A 14 -3.37 -11.78 0.17
C ALA A 14 -3.67 -10.26 0.13
N PRO A 15 -4.92 -9.82 -0.08
CA PRO A 15 -5.25 -8.39 -0.13
C PRO A 15 -4.73 -7.60 1.08
N LYS A 16 -4.77 -8.20 2.28
CA LYS A 16 -4.19 -7.60 3.50
C LYS A 16 -2.69 -7.34 3.39
N GLN A 17 -1.95 -8.23 2.74
CA GLN A 17 -0.51 -8.09 2.52
C GLN A 17 -0.20 -7.02 1.48
N VAL A 18 -1.04 -6.87 0.44
CA VAL A 18 -0.90 -5.77 -0.53
C VAL A 18 -1.09 -4.42 0.17
N VAL A 19 -2.12 -4.28 1.00
CA VAL A 19 -2.37 -3.04 1.75
C VAL A 19 -1.25 -2.76 2.75
N ALA A 20 -0.81 -3.77 3.51
CA ALA A 20 0.29 -3.64 4.46
C ALA A 20 1.61 -3.21 3.80
N ALA A 21 1.90 -3.71 2.59
CA ALA A 21 3.08 -3.32 1.83
C ALA A 21 3.05 -1.84 1.35
N ARG A 22 1.89 -1.17 1.40
CA ARG A 22 1.72 0.25 1.02
C ARG A 22 1.89 1.21 2.20
N ASN A 23 2.73 0.86 3.18
CA ASN A 23 2.91 1.64 4.42
C ASN A 23 3.94 2.79 4.34
N SER A 24 4.40 3.14 3.14
CA SER A 24 5.24 4.33 2.91
C SER A 24 4.47 5.62 3.17
N TYR A 25 5.18 6.72 3.40
CA TYR A 25 4.59 8.04 3.68
C TYR A 25 3.58 8.48 2.61
N GLY A 26 2.38 8.89 3.03
CA GLY A 26 1.28 9.23 2.11
C GLY A 26 0.62 8.04 1.41
N GLY A 27 0.99 6.81 1.80
CA GLY A 27 0.40 5.56 1.32
C GLY A 27 -0.92 5.19 2.02
N THR A 28 -1.48 4.05 1.60
CA THR A 28 -2.75 3.52 2.12
C THR A 28 -2.58 2.35 3.06
N GLY A 29 -1.35 2.14 3.57
CA GLY A 29 -1.09 1.18 4.63
C GLY A 29 -1.88 1.51 5.90
N PHE A 30 -2.17 0.47 6.69
CA PHE A 30 -3.01 0.61 7.89
C PHE A 30 -2.49 1.69 8.86
N GLU A 31 -1.18 1.77 9.07
CA GLU A 31 -0.60 2.79 9.96
C GLU A 31 -0.72 4.20 9.38
N GLN A 32 -0.50 4.38 8.07
CA GLN A 32 -0.67 5.68 7.42
C GLN A 32 -2.11 6.19 7.52
N VAL A 33 -3.09 5.32 7.28
CA VAL A 33 -4.52 5.67 7.42
C VAL A 33 -4.84 6.05 8.86
N ARG A 34 -4.29 5.32 9.86
CA ARG A 34 -4.48 5.64 11.27
C ARG A 34 -3.95 7.02 11.63
N LEU A 35 -2.76 7.37 11.15
CA LEU A 35 -2.15 8.69 11.35
C LEU A 35 -2.97 9.79 10.67
N ALA A 36 -3.36 9.58 9.40
CA ALA A 36 -4.15 10.55 8.64
C ALA A 36 -5.50 10.85 9.31
N ILE A 37 -6.18 9.84 9.87
CA ILE A 37 -7.42 10.04 10.63
C ILE A 37 -7.16 10.83 11.92
N ALA A 38 -6.07 10.53 12.63
CA ALA A 38 -5.71 11.25 13.85
C ALA A 38 -5.42 12.73 13.56
N ASP A 39 -4.72 13.02 12.46
CA ASP A 39 -4.43 14.40 12.05
C ASP A 39 -5.68 15.11 11.55
N ALA A 40 -6.55 14.45 10.78
CA ALA A 40 -7.83 15.01 10.37
C ALA A 40 -8.71 15.39 11.57
N LYS A 41 -8.71 14.58 12.64
CA LYS A 41 -9.44 14.91 13.88
C LYS A 41 -8.95 16.19 14.55
N LYS A 42 -7.64 16.48 14.50
CA LYS A 42 -7.07 17.74 15.04
C LYS A 42 -7.47 18.96 14.22
N VAL A 43 -7.73 18.78 12.92
CA VAL A 43 -8.16 19.88 12.04
C VAL A 43 -9.65 20.19 12.25
N LEU A 44 -10.46 19.19 12.58
CA LEU A 44 -11.91 19.32 12.75
C LEU A 44 -12.35 19.71 14.17
N SER A 45 -11.45 19.68 15.15
CA SER A 45 -11.66 20.17 16.52
C SER A 45 -11.44 21.68 16.59
#